data_AF-A0A3D3ZIQ2-F1
#
_entry.id   AF-A0A3D3ZIQ2-F1
#
_cell.length_a   1.000
_cell.length_b   1.000
_cell.length_c   1.000
_cell.angle_alpha   90.00
_cell.angle_beta   90.00
_cell.angle_gamma   90.00
#
_symmetry.space_group_name_H-M   'P 1'
#
loop_
_entity.id
_entity.type
_entity.pdbx_description
1 polymer ?
#
loop_
_entity_poly.entity_id
_entity_poly.type
_entity_poly.pdbx_seq_one_letter_code
_entity_poly.pdbx_strand_id
1 'polypeptide(L)'
;MRCKKACLVINPRSGQNIVKLPDVMAVLSAAGWDTDIAIKEYGGHTMELANEAAEKGYDLVIGYGGDGTLSQVVNGVMNAKGQHSIVGLIPGGTANVWASEIGLP
;
A
#
# COMPACT_ATOMS: atom_id res chain seq x y z
N MET A 1 21.57 -4.09 11.63
CA MET A 1 20.19 -3.56 11.54
C MET A 1 19.45 -4.36 10.50
N ARG A 2 18.25 -4.88 10.80
CA ARG A 2 17.40 -5.52 9.79
C ARG A 2 16.87 -4.42 8.87
N CYS A 3 17.04 -4.56 7.56
CA CYS A 3 16.40 -3.67 6.59
C CYS A 3 14.88 -3.88 6.66
N LYS A 4 14.10 -2.80 6.75
CA LYS A 4 12.63 -2.91 6.86
C LYS A 4 12.05 -3.07 5.46
N LYS A 5 11.15 -4.05 5.29
CA LYS A 5 10.51 -4.34 4.00
C LYS A 5 9.13 -3.70 3.90
N ALA A 6 8.86 -3.03 2.78
CA ALA A 6 7.57 -2.44 2.46
C ALA A 6 7.01 -2.97 1.14
N CYS A 7 5.69 -3.13 1.05
CA CYS A 7 5.00 -3.43 -0.20
C CYS A 7 4.03 -2.29 -0.53
N LEU A 8 4.20 -1.63 -1.67
CA LEU A 8 3.34 -0.57 -2.17
C LEU A 8 2.31 -1.16 -3.14
N VAL A 9 1.07 -1.34 -2.69
CA VAL A 9 -0.05 -1.84 -3.49
C VAL A 9 -0.74 -0.66 -4.17
N ILE A 10 -0.65 -0.58 -5.49
CA ILE A 10 -1.19 0.53 -6.28
C ILE A 10 -2.40 0.10 -7.10
N ASN A 11 -3.46 0.92 -7.06
CA ASN A 11 -4.57 0.87 -8.01
C ASN A 11 -4.35 1.96 -9.07
N PRO A 12 -3.81 1.62 -10.26
CA PRO A 12 -3.44 2.62 -11.25
C PRO A 12 -4.69 3.27 -11.84
N ARG A 13 -4.94 4.53 -11.47
CA ARG A 13 -6.04 5.32 -12.00
C ARG A 13 -5.57 6.14 -13.19
N SER A 14 -5.94 5.73 -14.41
CA SER A 14 -5.61 6.44 -15.67
C SER A 14 -4.17 6.98 -15.73
N GLY A 15 -3.19 6.24 -15.19
CA GLY A 15 -1.78 6.63 -15.14
C GLY A 15 -1.37 7.67 -14.08
N GLN A 16 -2.30 8.40 -13.45
CA GLN A 16 -1.96 9.51 -12.54
C GLN A 16 -1.10 9.07 -11.34
N ASN A 17 -1.44 7.94 -10.73
CA ASN A 17 -0.70 7.42 -9.57
C ASN A 17 0.68 6.86 -9.98
N ILE A 18 0.80 6.34 -11.21
CA ILE A 18 2.05 5.75 -11.72
C ILE A 18 3.13 6.83 -11.88
N VAL A 19 2.76 8.03 -12.35
CA VAL A 19 3.71 9.13 -12.59
C VAL A 19 4.48 9.53 -11.33
N LYS A 20 3.87 9.40 -10.14
CA LYS A 20 4.50 9.75 -8.85
C LYS A 20 5.27 8.61 -8.20
N LEU A 21 5.27 7.39 -8.77
CA LEU A 21 5.96 6.25 -8.18
C LEU A 21 7.46 6.51 -7.94
N PRO A 22 8.23 7.11 -8.87
CA PRO A 22 9.64 7.38 -8.62
C PRO A 22 9.88 8.24 -7.37
N ASP A 23 9.06 9.26 -7.15
CA ASP A 23 9.18 10.16 -5.99
C ASP A 23 8.85 9.42 -4.69
N VAL A 24 7.78 8.62 -4.68
CA VAL A 24 7.38 7.80 -3.52
C VAL A 24 8.50 6.82 -3.16
N MET A 25 9.07 6.14 -4.16
CA MET A 25 10.15 5.17 -3.95
C MET A 25 11.42 5.84 -3.44
N ALA A 26 11.75 7.04 -3.93
CA ALA A 26 12.89 7.81 -3.44
C ALA A 26 12.72 8.18 -1.96
N VAL A 27 11.52 8.64 -1.55
CA VAL A 27 11.23 8.97 -0.15
C VAL A 27 11.30 7.74 0.76
N LEU A 28 10.71 6.61 0.34
CA LEU A 28 10.75 5.36 1.12
C LEU A 28 12.18 4.81 1.24
N SER A 29 12.94 4.83 0.15
CA SER A 29 14.35 4.40 0.15
C SER A 29 15.21 5.29 1.05
N ALA A 30 15.05 6.62 0.99
CA ALA A 30 15.74 7.55 1.87
C ALA A 30 15.39 7.34 3.35
N ALA A 31 14.19 6.85 3.64
CA ALA A 31 13.75 6.46 4.97
C ALA A 31 14.19 5.03 5.39
N GLY A 32 14.95 4.32 4.54
CA GLY A 32 15.53 3.00 4.84
C GLY A 32 14.59 1.82 4.59
N TRP A 33 13.56 1.99 3.76
CA TRP A 33 12.67 0.91 3.35
C TRP A 33 13.12 0.24 2.05
N ASP A 34 13.25 -1.07 2.08
CA ASP A 34 13.33 -1.93 0.90
C ASP A 34 11.90 -2.16 0.40
N THR A 35 11.52 -1.49 -0.69
CA THR A 35 10.12 -1.38 -1.11
C THR A 35 9.89 -2.09 -2.44
N ASP A 36 8.94 -3.03 -2.47
CA ASP A 36 8.42 -3.65 -3.69
C ASP A 36 7.10 -2.99 -4.12
N ILE A 37 6.81 -2.98 -5.43
CA ILE A 37 5.58 -2.42 -6.00
C ILE A 37 4.68 -3.56 -6.48
N ALA A 38 3.43 -3.54 -6.03
CA ALA A 38 2.40 -4.50 -6.44
C ALA A 38 1.26 -3.77 -7.16
N ILE A 39 1.11 -4.03 -8.46
CA ILE A 39 0.13 -3.33 -9.30
C ILE A 39 -1.15 -4.16 -9.40
N LYS A 40 -2.28 -3.56 -9.02
CA LYS A 40 -3.61 -4.17 -9.18
C LYS A 40 -3.98 -4.29 -10.67
N GLU A 41 -4.47 -5.47 -11.04
CA GLU A 41 -4.89 -5.80 -12.41
C GLU A 41 -6.42 -5.97 -12.56
N TYR A 42 -7.11 -6.49 -11.54
CA TYR A 42 -8.55 -6.75 -11.57
C TYR A 42 -9.23 -6.41 -10.24
N GLY A 43 -10.57 -6.48 -10.19
CA GLY A 43 -11.34 -6.23 -8.97
C GLY A 43 -11.07 -7.30 -7.91
N GLY A 44 -10.72 -6.90 -6.69
CA GLY A 44 -10.33 -7.82 -5.60
C GLY A 44 -8.83 -8.06 -5.48
N HIS A 45 -8.07 -7.85 -6.56
CA HIS A 45 -6.61 -8.11 -6.59
C HIS A 45 -5.84 -7.32 -5.52
N THR A 46 -6.27 -6.10 -5.14
CA THR A 46 -5.60 -5.33 -4.07
C THR A 46 -5.62 -6.08 -2.73
N MET A 47 -6.71 -6.77 -2.40
CA MET A 47 -6.82 -7.55 -1.17
C MET A 47 -5.88 -8.76 -1.20
N GLU A 48 -5.83 -9.45 -2.35
CA GLU A 48 -4.94 -10.60 -2.57
C GLU A 48 -3.46 -10.20 -2.43
N LEU A 49 -3.04 -9.11 -3.09
CA LEU A 49 -1.68 -8.57 -3.00
C LEU A 49 -1.29 -8.19 -1.57
N ALA A 50 -2.22 -7.58 -0.82
CA ALA A 50 -1.98 -7.21 0.57
C ALA A 50 -1.87 -8.44 1.49
N ASN A 51 -2.72 -9.46 1.29
CA ASN A 51 -2.64 -10.73 1.99
C ASN A 51 -1.28 -11.41 1.74
N GLU A 52 -0.89 -11.52 0.47
CA GLU A 52 0.39 -12.11 0.08
C GLU A 52 1.58 -11.36 0.67
N ALA A 53 1.55 -10.03 0.67
CA ALA A 53 2.62 -9.22 1.26
C ALA A 53 2.73 -9.47 2.77
N ALA A 54 1.61 -9.54 3.49
CA ALA A 54 1.63 -9.87 4.91
C ALA A 54 2.13 -11.30 5.16
N GLU A 55 1.69 -12.30 4.38
CA GLU A 55 2.18 -13.69 4.48
C GLU A 55 3.68 -13.82 4.17
N LYS A 56 4.19 -13.00 3.24
CA LYS A 56 5.63 -12.90 2.91
C LYS A 56 6.45 -12.19 4.00
N GLY A 57 5.81 -11.69 5.05
CA GLY A 57 6.48 -11.09 6.22
C GLY A 57 6.97 -9.66 6.00
N TYR A 58 6.31 -8.90 5.13
CA TYR A 58 6.60 -7.47 4.98
C TYR A 58 6.25 -6.73 6.27
N ASP A 59 7.10 -5.78 6.66
CA ASP A 59 6.89 -5.00 7.89
C ASP A 59 5.79 -3.93 7.68
N LEU A 60 5.63 -3.44 6.45
CA LEU A 60 4.67 -2.41 6.05
C LEU A 60 3.99 -2.75 4.71
N VAL A 61 2.66 -2.64 4.66
CA VAL A 61 1.88 -2.72 3.41
C VAL A 61 1.16 -1.39 3.19
N ILE A 62 1.45 -0.73 2.08
CA ILE A 62 0.99 0.63 1.77
C ILE A 62 -0.04 0.56 0.64
N GLY A 63 -1.26 1.03 0.87
CA GLY A 63 -2.21 1.28 -0.20
C GLY A 63 -1.97 2.64 -0.84
N TYR A 64 -1.74 2.69 -2.16
CA TYR A 64 -1.75 3.94 -2.92
C TYR A 64 -3.03 4.04 -3.76
N GLY A 65 -4.00 4.80 -3.24
CA GLY A 65 -5.33 4.90 -3.81
C GLY A 65 -6.31 5.63 -2.89
N GLY A 66 -7.60 5.32 -3.03
CA GLY A 66 -8.67 5.90 -2.21
C GLY A 66 -9.17 4.95 -1.13
N ASP A 67 -10.33 5.27 -0.54
CA ASP A 67 -10.93 4.50 0.57
C ASP A 67 -11.14 3.02 0.23
N GLY A 68 -11.53 2.72 -1.02
CA GLY A 68 -11.67 1.33 -1.49
C GLY A 68 -10.35 0.56 -1.55
N THR A 69 -9.23 1.24 -1.86
CA THR A 69 -7.89 0.64 -1.81
C THR A 69 -7.49 0.39 -0.37
N LEU A 70 -7.67 1.37 0.53
CA LEU A 70 -7.40 1.21 1.96
C LEU A 70 -8.16 0.01 2.54
N SER A 71 -9.47 -0.06 2.30
CA SER A 71 -10.31 -1.16 2.80
C SER A 71 -9.81 -2.53 2.34
N GLN A 72 -9.43 -2.66 1.07
CA GLN A 72 -8.89 -3.93 0.56
C GLN A 72 -7.52 -4.27 1.17
N VAL A 73 -6.63 -3.30 1.35
CA VAL A 73 -5.33 -3.53 2.00
C VAL A 73 -5.52 -3.98 3.45
N VAL A 74 -6.34 -3.27 4.23
CA VAL A 74 -6.61 -3.63 5.63
C VAL A 74 -7.17 -5.06 5.72
N ASN A 75 -8.19 -5.37 4.93
CA ASN A 75 -8.79 -6.71 4.94
C ASN A 75 -7.80 -7.79 4.49
N GLY A 76 -6.93 -7.50 3.51
CA GLY A 76 -5.88 -8.43 3.07
C GLY A 76 -4.88 -8.73 4.18
N VAL A 77 -4.35 -7.71 4.84
CA VAL A 77 -3.42 -7.88 5.97
C VAL A 77 -4.06 -8.60 7.16
N MET A 78 -5.34 -8.35 7.42
CA MET A 78 -6.09 -9.02 8.49
C MET A 78 -6.38 -10.50 8.20
N ASN A 79 -6.50 -10.88 6.92
CA ASN A 79 -6.74 -12.27 6.51
C ASN A 79 -5.46 -13.11 6.50
N ALA A 80 -4.28 -12.48 6.48
CA ALA A 80 -3.01 -13.17 6.40
C ALA A 80 -2.75 -14.04 7.62
N LYS A 81 -2.27 -15.27 7.38
CA LYS A 81 -1.85 -16.18 8.44
C LYS A 81 -0.44 -15.82 8.89
N GLY A 82 -0.27 -15.35 10.12
CA GLY A 82 1.05 -15.06 10.69
C GLY A 82 1.10 -13.69 11.36
N GLN A 83 2.24 -13.00 11.21
CA GLN A 83 2.41 -11.67 11.79
C GLN A 83 1.68 -10.62 10.95
N HIS A 84 0.94 -9.75 11.62
CA HIS A 84 0.26 -8.64 10.96
C HIS A 84 1.24 -7.53 10.61
N SER A 85 1.33 -7.19 9.33
CA SER A 85 2.05 -6.01 8.84
C SER A 85 1.37 -4.73 9.30
N ILE A 86 2.14 -3.65 9.41
CA ILE A 86 1.56 -2.31 9.58
C ILE A 86 0.90 -1.91 8.26
N VAL A 87 -0.25 -1.22 8.32
CA VAL A 87 -0.92 -0.66 7.14
C VAL A 87 -0.60 0.83 7.01
N GLY A 88 -0.18 1.23 5.81
CA GLY A 88 0.00 2.63 5.42
C GLY A 88 -0.96 3.03 4.29
N LEU A 89 -1.20 4.34 4.16
CA LEU A 89 -2.03 4.91 3.09
C LEU A 89 -1.30 6.09 2.45
N ILE A 90 -1.25 6.10 1.12
CA ILE A 90 -0.94 7.28 0.31
C ILE A 90 -2.24 7.65 -0.43
N PRO A 91 -2.84 8.82 -0.17
CA PRO A 91 -4.07 9.23 -0.82
C PRO A 91 -3.83 9.51 -2.30
N GLY A 92 -4.56 8.80 -3.16
CA GLY A 92 -4.46 8.88 -4.62
C GLY A 92 -5.75 8.45 -5.32
N GLY A 93 -6.87 8.40 -4.59
CA GLY A 93 -8.19 8.03 -5.11
C GLY A 93 -9.02 9.22 -5.57
N THR A 94 -10.24 8.95 -6.02
CA THR A 94 -11.26 9.98 -6.30
C THR A 94 -11.71 10.68 -5.02
N ALA A 95 -11.90 9.86 -3.99
CA ALA A 95 -12.22 10.28 -2.65
C ALA A 95 -11.20 9.61 -1.73
N ASN A 96 -10.74 10.37 -0.75
CA ASN A 96 -9.79 9.94 0.27
C ASN A 96 -10.36 10.35 1.63
N VAL A 97 -11.63 10.00 1.89
CA VAL A 97 -12.37 10.48 3.07
C VAL A 97 -11.63 10.09 4.33
N TRP A 98 -11.19 8.83 4.43
CA TRP A 98 -10.48 8.37 5.61
C TRP A 98 -9.19 9.16 5.85
N ALA A 99 -8.42 9.46 4.80
CA ALA A 99 -7.21 10.26 4.90
C ALA A 99 -7.53 11.68 5.44
N SER A 100 -8.58 12.32 4.90
CA SER A 100 -9.04 13.63 5.36
C SER A 100 -9.49 13.62 6.83
N GLU A 101 -10.25 12.60 7.25
CA GLU A 101 -10.76 12.48 8.63
C GLU A 101 -9.63 12.34 9.66
N ILE A 102 -8.51 11.70 9.29
CA ILE A 102 -7.35 11.56 10.18
C ILE A 102 -6.30 12.66 10.00
N GLY A 103 -6.58 13.67 9.17
CA GLY A 103 -5.69 14.81 8.93
C GLY A 103 -4.44 14.47 8.12
N LEU A 104 -4.47 13.42 7.30
CA LEU A 104 -3.42 13.18 6.32
C LEU A 104 -3.55 14.18 5.15
N PRO A 105 -2.44 14.75 4.68
CA PRO A 105 -2.43 15.69 3.56
C PRO A 105 -2.80 15.06 2.22
#